data_AF-A0A6G0YBR9-F1
#
_entry.id   AF-A0A6G0YBR9-F1
#
_cell.length_a   1.000
_cell.length_b   1.000
_cell.length_c   1.000
_cell.angle_alpha   90.00
_cell.angle_beta   90.00
_cell.angle_gamma   90.00
#
_symmetry.space_group_name_H-M   'P 1'
#
loop_
_entity.id
_entity.type
_entity.pdbx_description
1 polymer ?
#
loop_
_entity_poly.entity_id
_entity_poly.type
_entity_poly.pdbx_seq_one_letter_code
_entity_poly.pdbx_strand_id
1 'polypeptide(L)'
;MYIIPILTYAGEAWAPFISTSTWRKIEAVQTINIRVILGQPSIVKNSVLLHTTGFVTVKHLIKKNALATFHRISTSQYNHIKNRILV
;
A
#
# COMPACT_ATOMS: atom_id res chain seq x y z
N MET A 1 15.25 3.19 -4.78
CA MET A 1 14.60 2.07 -5.51
C MET A 1 13.08 2.21 -5.38
N TYR A 2 12.34 2.25 -6.48
CA TYR A 2 10.88 2.49 -6.54
C TYR A 2 10.06 1.26 -6.13
N ILE A 3 10.22 0.78 -4.90
CA ILE A 3 9.51 -0.42 -4.42
C ILE A 3 8.02 -0.17 -4.18
N ILE A 4 7.65 1.06 -3.77
CA ILE A 4 6.25 1.42 -3.49
C ILE A 4 5.39 1.30 -4.75
N PRO A 5 5.73 1.97 -5.89
CA PRO A 5 4.94 1.82 -7.12
C PRO A 5 4.76 0.37 -7.58
N ILE A 6 5.84 -0.43 -7.55
CA ILE A 6 5.82 -1.83 -7.97
C ILE A 6 4.88 -2.66 -7.09
N LEU A 7 4.98 -2.51 -5.77
CA LEU A 7 4.12 -3.25 -4.85
C LEU A 7 2.67 -2.79 -4.91
N THR A 8 2.43 -1.50 -5.14
CA THR A 8 1.06 -0.94 -5.08
C THR A 8 0.29 -1.08 -6.37
N TYR A 9 0.95 -1.22 -7.53
CA TYR A 9 0.31 -1.30 -8.84
C TYR A 9 -0.71 -2.45 -8.93
N ALA A 10 -0.31 -3.66 -8.52
CA ALA A 10 -1.19 -4.83 -8.47
C ALA A 10 -1.63 -5.18 -7.04
N GLY A 11 -1.44 -4.23 -6.10
CA GLY A 11 -1.68 -4.42 -4.67
C GLY A 11 -3.05 -4.99 -4.35
N GLU A 12 -4.07 -4.48 -5.02
CA GLU A 12 -5.47 -4.89 -4.81
C GLU A 12 -5.69 -6.37 -5.11
N ALA A 13 -4.94 -6.93 -6.06
CA ALA A 13 -5.08 -8.32 -6.48
C ALA A 13 -4.35 -9.28 -5.54
N TRP A 14 -3.13 -8.99 -5.09
CA TRP A 14 -2.35 -9.94 -4.28
C TRP A 14 -2.49 -9.74 -2.77
N ALA A 15 -2.83 -8.53 -2.30
CA ALA A 15 -2.87 -8.19 -0.88
C ALA A 15 -3.76 -9.10 -0.01
N PRO A 16 -4.94 -9.56 -0.47
CA PRO A 16 -5.78 -10.47 0.31
C PRO A 16 -5.17 -11.87 0.51
N PHE A 17 -4.26 -12.28 -0.37
CA PHE A 17 -3.72 -13.65 -0.42
C PHE A 17 -2.44 -13.84 0.40
N ILE A 18 -1.93 -12.79 1.04
CA ILE A 18 -0.72 -12.88 1.84
C ILE A 18 -1.00 -12.86 3.34
N SER A 19 -0.19 -13.61 4.08
CA SER A 19 -0.29 -13.72 5.53
C SER A 19 0.21 -12.45 6.26
N THR A 20 -0.17 -12.32 7.53
CA THR A 20 0.34 -11.26 8.41
C THR A 20 1.86 -11.26 8.54
N SER A 21 2.51 -12.43 8.50
CA SER A 21 3.97 -12.52 8.55
C SER A 21 4.63 -11.97 7.28
N THR A 22 4.04 -12.21 6.11
CA THR A 22 4.48 -11.61 4.84
C THR A 22 4.30 -10.09 4.86
N TRP A 23 3.18 -9.59 5.39
CA TRP A 23 2.96 -8.15 5.58
C TRP A 23 4.05 -7.49 6.42
N ARG A 24 4.44 -8.11 7.55
CA ARG A 24 5.51 -7.60 8.41
C ARG A 24 6.86 -7.51 7.67
N LYS A 25 7.17 -8.47 6.80
CA LYS A 25 8.38 -8.45 5.97
C LYS A 25 8.37 -7.28 4.97
N ILE A 26 7.24 -7.05 4.30
CA ILE A 26 7.08 -5.95 3.34
C ILE A 26 7.27 -4.59 4.06
N GLU A 27 6.64 -4.41 5.21
CA GLU A 27 6.77 -3.18 6.00
C GLU A 27 8.18 -2.98 6.57
N ALA A 28 8.87 -4.06 6.93
CA ALA A 28 10.27 -4.00 7.34
C ALA A 28 11.18 -3.51 6.20
N VAL A 29 11.02 -4.06 4.98
CA VAL A 29 11.78 -3.62 3.80
C VAL A 29 11.46 -2.15 3.47
N GLN A 30 10.19 -1.73 3.54
CA GLN A 30 9.82 -0.33 3.38
C GLN A 30 10.55 0.57 4.39
N THR A 31 10.55 0.19 5.66
CA THR A 31 11.18 0.97 6.74
C THR A 31 12.69 1.08 6.52
N ILE A 32 13.37 -0.01 6.16
CA ILE A 32 14.81 -0.02 5.87
C ILE A 32 15.11 0.95 4.72
N ASN A 33 14.34 0.88 3.64
CA ASN A 33 14.53 1.78 2.49
C ASN A 33 14.34 3.25 2.86
N ILE A 34 13.30 3.58 3.64
CA ILE A 34 13.08 4.97 4.10
C ILE A 34 14.26 5.46 4.94
N ARG A 35 14.77 4.63 5.86
CA ARG A 35 15.93 4.99 6.67
C ARG A 35 17.18 5.22 5.83
N VAL A 36 17.44 4.34 4.87
CA VAL A 36 18.58 4.47 3.95
C VAL A 36 18.49 5.76 3.14
N ILE A 37 17.32 6.08 2.59
CA ILE A 37 17.11 7.30 1.79
C ILE A 37 17.31 8.57 2.63
N LEU A 38 16.89 8.55 3.90
CA LEU A 38 16.90 9.73 4.78
C LEU A 38 18.10 9.80 5.72
N GLY A 39 19.03 8.83 5.65
CA GLY A 39 20.14 8.72 6.60
C GLY A 39 19.71 8.58 8.06
N GLN A 40 18.53 7.99 8.32
CA GLN A 40 17.95 7.93 9.66
C GLN A 40 18.53 6.74 10.47
N PRO A 41 19.02 6.96 11.70
CA PRO A 41 19.55 5.91 12.55
C PRO A 41 18.44 4.96 13.02
N SER A 42 18.77 3.70 13.30
CA SER A 42 17.82 2.64 13.74
C SER A 42 17.12 2.93 15.07
N ILE A 43 17.63 3.88 15.86
CA ILE A 43 17.10 4.32 17.16
C ILE A 43 15.70 4.95 17.04
N VAL A 44 15.41 5.64 15.93
CA VAL A 44 14.11 6.31 15.75
C VAL A 44 13.01 5.25 15.60
N LYS A 45 11.89 5.35 16.33
CA LYS A 45 10.77 4.41 16.17
C LYS A 45 10.15 4.50 14.77
N ASN A 46 9.71 3.37 14.21
CA ASN A 46 9.10 3.33 12.87
C ASN A 46 7.86 4.23 12.74
N SER A 47 7.04 4.34 13.80
CA SER A 47 5.86 5.22 13.80
C SER A 47 6.23 6.69 13.69
N VAL A 48 7.27 7.12 14.40
CA VAL A 48 7.79 8.49 14.34
C VAL A 48 8.39 8.76 12.97
N LEU A 49 9.21 7.83 12.45
CA LEU A 49 9.80 7.92 11.12
C LEU A 49 8.74 8.08 10.02
N LEU A 50 7.67 7.28 10.03
CA LEU A 50 6.60 7.40 9.04
C LEU A 50 5.84 8.73 9.17
N HIS A 51 5.57 9.17 10.40
CA HIS A 51 4.87 10.43 10.65
C HIS A 51 5.69 11.65 10.21
N THR A 52 6.97 11.71 10.54
CA THR A 52 7.84 12.86 10.22
C THR A 52 8.15 12.97 8.73
N THR A 53 8.12 11.86 8.02
CA THR A 53 8.46 11.80 6.59
C THR A 53 7.26 11.94 5.68
N GLY A 54 6.04 11.88 6.24
CA GLY A 54 4.80 11.82 5.47
C GLY A 54 4.64 10.55 4.65
N PHE A 55 5.46 9.51 4.88
CA PHE A 55 5.34 8.24 4.17
C PHE A 55 4.15 7.43 4.69
N VAL A 56 3.38 6.90 3.73
CA VAL A 56 2.26 6.00 3.98
C VAL A 56 2.73 4.55 3.84
N THR A 57 2.22 3.63 4.66
CA THR A 57 2.57 2.21 4.54
C THR A 57 2.04 1.61 3.23
N VAL A 58 2.75 0.64 2.66
CA VAL A 58 2.30 -0.09 1.45
C VAL A 58 0.88 -0.64 1.64
N LYS A 59 0.58 -1.18 2.81
CA LYS A 59 -0.76 -1.70 3.14
C LYS A 59 -1.83 -0.62 3.08
N HIS A 60 -1.59 0.54 3.66
CA HIS A 60 -2.54 1.64 3.66
C HIS A 60 -2.75 2.17 2.23
N LEU A 61 -1.67 2.32 1.46
CA LEU A 61 -1.75 2.79 0.08
C LEU A 61 -2.56 1.84 -0.81
N ILE A 62 -2.36 0.53 -0.67
CA ILE A 62 -3.14 -0.49 -1.39
C ILE A 62 -4.62 -0.41 -1.01
N LYS A 63 -4.94 -0.27 0.29
CA LYS A 63 -6.33 -0.12 0.74
C LYS A 63 -6.98 1.15 0.19
N LYS A 64 -6.24 2.26 0.17
CA LYS A 64 -6.70 3.53 -0.39
C LYS A 64 -6.98 3.40 -1.89
N ASN A 65 -6.09 2.74 -2.63
CA ASN A 65 -6.26 2.48 -4.05
C ASN A 65 -7.49 1.60 -4.29
N ALA A 66 -7.63 0.48 -3.58
CA ALA A 66 -8.78 -0.41 -3.69
C ALA A 66 -10.12 0.33 -3.48
N LEU A 67 -10.18 1.20 -2.48
CA LEU A 67 -11.38 2.00 -2.20
C LEU A 67 -11.67 3.00 -3.33
N ALA A 68 -10.64 3.67 -3.84
CA ALA A 68 -10.79 4.60 -4.96
C ALA A 68 -11.22 3.87 -6.25
N THR A 69 -10.65 2.70 -6.53
CA THR A 69 -11.01 1.84 -7.65
C THR A 69 -12.45 1.37 -7.52
N PHE A 70 -12.86 0.90 -6.33
CA PHE A 70 -14.23 0.51 -6.03
C PHE A 70 -15.23 1.65 -6.26
N HIS A 71 -14.92 2.84 -5.74
CA HIS A 71 -15.75 4.03 -5.94
C HIS A 71 -15.87 4.39 -7.43
N ARG A 72 -14.77 4.35 -8.19
CA ARG A 72 -14.79 4.64 -9.63
C ARG A 72 -15.65 3.64 -10.41
N ILE A 73 -15.59 2.36 -10.03
CA ILE A 73 -16.40 1.31 -10.67
C ILE A 73 -17.88 1.50 -10.32
N SER A 74 -18.20 1.82 -9.06
CA SER A 74 -19.59 1.98 -8.61
C SER A 74 -20.28 3.21 -9.23
N THR A 75 -19.54 4.28 -9.50
CA THR A 75 -20.01 5.49 -10.17
C THR A 75 -19.87 5.44 -11.69
N SER A 76 -19.47 4.31 -12.27
CA SER A 76 -19.29 4.19 -13.72
C SER A 76 -20.63 4.32 -14.45
N GLN A 77 -20.63 5.10 -15.53
CA GLN A 77 -21.76 5.22 -16.47
C GLN A 77 -22.05 3.92 -17.25
N TYR A 78 -21.11 2.97 -17.25
CA TYR A 78 -21.22 1.73 -18.00
C TYR A 78 -21.69 0.57 -17.11
N ASN A 79 -22.89 0.07 -17.38
CA ASN A 79 -23.51 -1.02 -16.60
C ASN A 79 -22.65 -2.29 -16.53
N HIS A 80 -21.93 -2.64 -17.60
CA HIS A 80 -21.06 -3.82 -17.63
C HIS A 80 -19.82 -3.69 -16.74
N ILE A 81 -19.40 -2.46 -16.40
CA ILE A 81 -18.32 -2.19 -15.44
C ILE A 81 -18.87 -2.22 -14.02
N LYS A 82 -20.03 -1.60 -13.80
CA LYS A 82 -20.70 -1.55 -12.50
C LYS A 82 -21.08 -2.93 -11.95
N ASN A 83 -21.53 -3.85 -12.80
CA ASN A 83 -21.96 -5.20 -12.41
C ASN A 83 -20.83 -6.18 -12.10
N ARG A 84 -19.55 -5.83 -12.30
CA ARG A 84 -18.42 -6.71 -11.97
C ARG A 84 -18.19 -6.91 -10.46
N ILE A 85 -18.91 -6.21 -9.60
CA ILE A 85 -18.72 -6.21 -8.14
C ILE A 85 -19.68 -7.17 -7.39
N LEU A 86 -20.65 -7.79 -8.07
CA LEU A 86 -21.70 -8.61 -7.44
C LEU A 86 -21.51 -10.14 -7.52
N VAL A 87 -20.29 -10.64 -7.72
CA VAL A 87 -19.99 -12.09 -7.70
C VAL A 87 -18.97 -12.39 -6.61
#